data_AF-A0A6J1X480-F1
#
_entry.id   AF-A0A6J1X480-F1
#
_cell.length_a   1.000
_cell.length_b   1.000
_cell.length_c   1.000
_cell.angle_alpha   90.00
_cell.angle_beta   90.00
_cell.angle_gamma   90.00
#
_symmetry.space_group_name_H-M   'P 1'
#
loop_
_entity.id
_entity.type
_entity.pdbx_description
1 polymer ?
#
loop_
_entity_poly.entity_id
_entity_poly.type
_entity_poly.pdbx_seq_one_letter_code
_entity_poly.pdbx_strand_id
1 'polypeptide(L)' 'MSADKVFHSRSEGIPSEGVKDQYADGKAARAWNKFIGDSHQRTQNYKDFLIGRLRRHGCERVLDTACGTG' A
#
# COMPACT_ATOMS: atom_id res chain seq x y z
N MET A 1 34.77 -19.13 -7.78
CA MET A 1 33.91 -18.10 -7.18
C MET A 1 32.47 -18.61 -7.12
N SER A 2 32.01 -19.13 -5.98
CA SER A 2 30.59 -19.54 -5.79
C SER A 2 30.28 -19.75 -4.30
N ALA A 3 30.66 -18.82 -3.42
CA ALA A 3 30.53 -19.02 -1.97
C ALA A 3 29.44 -18.17 -1.27
N ASP A 4 28.69 -17.33 -2.00
CA ASP A 4 27.58 -16.55 -1.42
C ASP A 4 26.28 -16.81 -2.18
N LYS A 5 25.67 -17.98 -1.97
CA LYS A 5 24.29 -18.24 -2.42
C LYS A 5 23.40 -18.42 -1.20
N VAL A 6 22.39 -17.57 -1.10
CA VAL A 6 21.35 -17.65 -0.07
C VAL A 6 20.26 -18.61 -0.57
N PHE A 7 19.89 -19.58 0.26
CA PHE A 7 18.75 -20.45 0.02
C PHE A 7 17.57 -19.97 0.85
N HIS A 8 16.45 -19.66 0.18
CA HIS A 8 15.21 -19.24 0.82
C HIS A 8 14.28 -20.44 1.00
N SER A 9 13.46 -20.43 2.05
CA SER A 9 12.46 -21.48 2.31
C SER A 9 11.34 -21.53 1.26
N ARG A 10 11.11 -20.41 0.56
CA ARG A 10 10.23 -20.27 -0.59
C ARG A 10 10.70 -19.12 -1.48
N SER A 11 10.23 -19.07 -2.72
CA SER A 11 10.42 -17.90 -3.58
C SER A 11 9.74 -16.66 -3.01
N GLU A 12 10.38 -15.50 -3.16
CA GLU A 12 9.82 -14.22 -2.74
C GLU A 12 8.53 -13.87 -3.51
N GLY A 13 7.54 -13.33 -2.82
CA GLY A 13 6.23 -12.92 -3.35
C GLY A 13 5.23 -14.06 -3.63
N ILE A 14 5.61 -15.33 -3.48
CA ILE A 14 4.70 -16.46 -3.74
C ILE A 14 3.87 -16.78 -2.48
N PRO A 15 2.54 -16.58 -2.51
CA PRO A 15 1.68 -16.96 -1.39
C PRO A 15 1.62 -18.49 -1.26
N SER A 16 1.39 -18.97 -0.05
CA SER A 16 1.10 -20.38 0.23
C SER A 16 -0.10 -20.43 1.15
N GLU A 17 -1.04 -21.31 0.84
CA GLU A 17 -2.23 -21.50 1.66
C GLU A 17 -1.83 -21.88 3.10
N GLY A 18 -2.52 -21.29 4.09
CA GLY A 18 -2.24 -21.49 5.51
C GLY A 18 -0.99 -20.77 6.04
N VAL A 19 -0.21 -20.08 5.19
CA VAL A 19 0.99 -19.33 5.59
C VAL A 19 0.78 -17.84 5.32
N LYS A 20 1.08 -17.00 6.32
CA LYS A 20 1.03 -15.55 6.14
C LYS A 20 2.00 -15.10 5.05
N ASP A 21 1.64 -13.99 4.40
CA ASP A 21 2.51 -13.32 3.45
C ASP A 21 3.80 -12.85 4.15
N GLN A 22 4.89 -12.74 3.38
CA GLN A 22 6.29 -12.66 3.84
C GLN A 22 6.59 -11.51 4.81
N TYR A 23 5.74 -10.49 4.85
CA TYR A 23 5.94 -9.31 5.70
C TYR A 23 4.71 -8.93 6.52
N ALA A 24 3.65 -9.74 6.50
CA ALA A 24 2.35 -9.36 7.03
C ALA A 24 2.31 -9.18 8.56
N ASP A 25 3.21 -9.79 9.32
CA ASP A 25 3.19 -9.77 10.78
C ASP A 25 4.52 -9.35 11.44
N GLY A 26 5.44 -8.80 10.66
CA GLY A 26 6.71 -8.25 11.13
C GLY A 26 6.53 -7.05 12.06
N LYS A 27 7.59 -6.71 12.82
CA LYS A 27 7.57 -5.60 13.79
C LYS A 27 7.18 -4.26 13.13
N ALA A 28 7.64 -4.03 11.90
CA ALA A 28 7.27 -2.85 11.12
C ALA A 28 5.79 -2.85 10.72
N ALA A 29 5.25 -3.98 10.25
CA ALA A 29 3.84 -4.11 9.89
C ALA A 29 2.91 -3.82 11.07
N ARG A 30 3.28 -4.27 12.28
CA ARG A 30 2.52 -4.01 13.51
C ARG A 30 2.58 -2.54 13.96
N ALA A 31 3.68 -1.86 13.67
CA ALA A 31 3.87 -0.44 14.02
C ALA A 31 3.35 0.52 12.95
N TRP A 32 3.08 0.03 11.73
CA TRP A 32 2.65 0.83 10.59
C TRP A 32 1.47 1.73 10.91
N ASN A 33 0.44 1.17 11.57
CA ASN A 33 -0.76 1.92 11.95
C ASN A 33 -0.48 3.08 12.93
N LYS A 34 0.56 2.96 13.76
CA LYS A 34 1.00 4.06 14.64
C LYS A 34 1.80 5.11 13.87
N PHE A 35 2.59 4.68 12.90
CA PHE A 35 3.41 5.56 12.07
C PHE A 35 2.59 6.39 11.08
N ILE A 36 1.61 5.77 10.40
CA ILE A 36 0.71 6.49 9.48
C ILE A 36 -0.21 7.49 10.20
N GLY A 37 -0.31 7.40 11.53
CA GLY A 37 -1.09 8.30 12.37
C GLY A 37 -2.58 8.18 12.13
N ASP A 38 -3.29 9.31 12.25
CA ASP A 38 -4.73 9.36 12.03
C ASP A 38 -5.07 9.16 10.55
N SER A 39 -5.52 7.95 10.24
CA SER A 39 -5.95 7.57 8.90
C SER A 39 -7.17 8.35 8.44
N HIS A 40 -8.04 8.81 9.35
CA HIS A 40 -9.20 9.64 8.99
C HIS A 40 -8.77 11.03 8.55
N GLN A 41 -7.95 11.73 9.33
CA GLN A 41 -7.50 13.06 8.97
C GLN A 41 -6.66 13.06 7.68
N ARG A 42 -5.79 12.06 7.49
CA ARG A 42 -5.02 11.91 6.25
C ARG A 42 -5.93 11.74 5.03
N THR A 43 -6.95 10.88 5.15
CA THR A 43 -7.91 10.60 4.08
C THR A 43 -8.77 11.83 3.77
N GLN A 44 -9.24 12.53 4.82
CA GLN A 44 -10.10 13.69 4.67
C GLN A 44 -9.38 14.86 3.99
N ASN A 45 -8.13 15.15 4.39
CA ASN A 45 -7.33 16.21 3.78
C ASN A 45 -7.09 15.96 2.28
N TYR A 46 -6.74 14.72 1.92
CA TYR A 46 -6.51 14.37 0.52
C TYR A 46 -7.79 14.43 -0.31
N LYS A 47 -8.90 13.93 0.25
CA LYS A 47 -10.23 13.98 -0.36
C LYS A 47 -10.65 15.42 -0.67
N ASP A 48 -10.53 16.32 0.30
CA ASP A 48 -10.96 17.71 0.15
C ASP A 48 -10.12 18.45 -0.89
N PHE A 49 -8.80 18.22 -0.88
CA PHE A 49 -7.91 18.75 -1.91
C PHE A 49 -8.28 18.27 -3.33
N LEU A 50 -8.41 16.95 -3.52
CA LEU A 50 -8.64 16.36 -4.83
C LEU A 50 -10.03 16.73 -5.38
N ILE A 51 -11.08 16.55 -4.58
CA ILE A 51 -12.45 16.90 -4.96
C ILE A 51 -12.56 18.40 -5.24
N GLY A 52 -11.92 19.24 -4.41
CA GLY A 52 -11.89 20.69 -4.62
C GLY A 52 -11.27 21.06 -5.97
N ARG A 53 -10.18 20.38 -6.38
CA ARG A 53 -9.54 20.61 -7.68
C ARG A 53 -10.43 20.20 -8.84
N LEU A 54 -11.02 19.01 -8.78
CA LEU A 54 -11.88 18.48 -9.85
C LEU A 54 -13.12 19.36 -10.06
N ARG A 55 -13.77 19.79 -8.97
CA ARG A 55 -14.92 20.70 -9.02
C ARG A 55 -14.57 22.06 -9.60
N ARG A 56 -13.43 22.63 -9.21
CA ARG A 56 -12.97 23.93 -9.73
C ARG A 56 -12.81 23.94 -11.25
N HIS A 57 -12.47 22.80 -11.85
CA HIS A 57 -12.31 22.67 -13.30
C HIS A 57 -13.52 22.08 -14.02
N GLY A 58 -14.62 21.80 -13.32
CA GLY A 58 -15.79 21.15 -13.93
C GLY A 58 -15.47 19.77 -14.50
N CYS A 59 -14.56 19.02 -13.87
CA CYS A 59 -14.22 17.67 -14.32
C CYS A 59 -15.41 16.72 -14.09
N GLU A 60 -16.02 16.24 -15.17
CA GLU A 60 -17.14 15.27 -15.10
C GLU A 60 -16.70 13.82 -15.28
N ARG A 61 -15.61 13.59 -16.01
CA ARG A 61 -15.05 12.26 -16.30
C ARG A 61 -13.62 12.18 -15.79
N VAL A 62 -13.34 11.17 -14.98
CA VAL A 62 -12.01 10.94 -14.37
C VAL A 62 -11.56 9.55 -14.77
N LEU A 63 -10.33 9.45 -15.28
CA LEU A 63 -9.65 8.18 -15.52
C LEU A 63 -8.56 8.02 -14.46
N ASP A 64 -8.71 6.99 -13.64
CA ASP A 64 -7.65 6.56 -12.75
C ASP A 64 -6.73 5.58 -13.49
N THR A 65 -5.48 5.99 -13.70
CA THR A 65 -4.46 5.20 -14.39
C THR A 65 -3.62 4.34 -13.45
N ALA A 66 -3.85 4.44 -12.13
CA ALA A 66 -3.08 3.79 -11.08
C ALA A 66 -4.00 3.23 -9.98
N CYS A 67 -5.13 2.62 -10.38
CA CYS A 67 -6.21 2.31 -9.44
C CYS A 67 -5.82 1.36 -8.30
N GLY A 68 -4.87 0.44 -8.49
CA GLY A 68 -4.50 -0.50 -7.45
C GLY A 68 -5.71 -1.27 -6.89
N THR A 69 -6.05 -1.04 -5.62
CA THR A 69 -7.22 -1.62 -4.94
C THR A 69 -8.51 -0.82 -5.09
N GLY A 70 -8.51 0.25 -5.90
CA GLY A 70 -9.49 1.33 -5.89
C GLY A 70 -9.11 2.44 -4.92
#